data_AF-A0A178K7Q8-F1
#
_entry.id   AF-A0A178K7Q8-F1
#
_cell.length_a   1.000
_cell.length_b   1.000
_cell.length_c   1.000
_cell.angle_alpha   90.00
_cell.angle_beta   90.00
_cell.angle_gamma   90.00
#
_symmetry.space_group_name_H-M   'P 1'
#
loop_
_entity.id
_entity.type
_entity.pdbx_description
1 polymer ?
#
loop_
_entity_poly.entity_id
_entity_poly.type
_entity_poly.pdbx_seq_one_letter_code
_entity_poly.pdbx_strand_id
1 'polypeptide(L)'
;MINDHIQKQQGGDHSTNVQAESVTINGISYSDARTIALDVYKANFLELSQSAAQLARARAEELTDSFLRKLKEEHESAITELQQPAMQAALYEAQKQYAKTGDADLEGMLVDILVQRASTPERNTKQIVLDEALEVVSKLTPDQLDMLSMNFALTRLSRGGVTSQNALVDFFTNELLKFGNGQNPHQSWVEHLAYSGCVTLMDASWYKEIPELILGQYPAMFQKGFDEEQFVASIGDSSEKYKPLLKHSYHTVSLLEFNLLTEDALGEKAEELGFEEQDISKLKSLFTSNLMNKNEVKDWLVEKVPGLADLINNWGGEDSRLSKMQLTTVGIALAQANYTRKVNLKFDLGIWIK
;
A
#
# COMPACT_ATOMS: atom_id res chain seq x y z
N MET A 1 62.02 -63.45 -43.45
CA MET A 1 60.68 -62.82 -43.55
C MET A 1 60.85 -61.37 -43.12
N ILE A 2 60.62 -60.42 -44.02
CA ILE A 2 60.65 -58.98 -43.75
C ILE A 2 59.21 -58.60 -43.35
N ASN A 3 59.02 -58.08 -42.13
CA ASN A 3 57.75 -57.50 -41.69
C ASN A 3 57.87 -55.98 -41.77
N ASP A 4 57.49 -55.39 -42.90
CA ASP A 4 57.38 -53.93 -43.01
C ASP A 4 56.05 -53.48 -42.41
N HIS A 5 56.11 -52.75 -41.29
CA HIS A 5 54.95 -52.05 -40.72
C HIS A 5 54.79 -50.69 -41.42
N ILE A 6 54.02 -50.67 -42.51
CA ILE A 6 53.70 -49.43 -43.22
C ILE A 6 52.46 -48.80 -42.57
N GLN A 7 52.61 -47.62 -41.97
CA GLN A 7 51.48 -46.80 -41.49
C GLN A 7 51.37 -45.51 -42.31
N LYS A 8 50.16 -45.20 -42.79
CA LYS A 8 49.85 -43.98 -43.55
C LYS A 8 48.96 -43.06 -42.72
N GLN A 9 49.31 -41.76 -42.67
CA GLN A 9 48.50 -40.71 -42.04
C GLN A 9 48.29 -39.58 -43.05
N GLN A 10 47.08 -39.00 -43.09
CA GLN A 10 46.77 -37.78 -43.84
C GLN A 10 46.14 -36.77 -42.87
N GLY A 11 46.65 -35.55 -42.84
CA GLY A 11 46.11 -34.43 -42.04
C GLY A 11 45.51 -33.35 -42.93
N GLY A 12 44.50 -32.65 -42.41
CA GLY A 12 43.92 -31.46 -43.03
C GLY A 12 44.50 -30.16 -42.45
N ASP A 13 44.03 -29.02 -42.96
CA ASP A 13 44.50 -27.71 -42.49
C ASP A 13 44.16 -27.46 -41.01
N HIS A 14 45.15 -26.97 -40.24
CA HIS A 14 45.14 -26.80 -38.78
C HIS A 14 45.12 -28.09 -37.93
N SER A 15 45.54 -29.23 -38.48
CA SER A 15 45.71 -30.47 -37.70
C SER A 15 47.14 -30.67 -37.19
N THR A 16 47.27 -31.24 -35.99
CA THR A 16 48.55 -31.75 -35.46
C THR A 16 48.52 -33.27 -35.52
N ASN A 17 49.37 -33.85 -36.36
CA ASN A 17 49.43 -35.28 -36.58
C ASN A 17 50.56 -35.89 -35.75
N VAL A 18 50.21 -36.74 -34.80
CA VAL A 18 51.17 -37.44 -33.92
C VAL A 18 51.16 -38.93 -34.25
N GLN A 19 52.35 -39.51 -34.45
CA GLN A 19 52.53 -40.92 -34.73
C GLN A 19 53.59 -41.49 -33.76
N ALA A 20 53.15 -42.34 -32.83
CA ALA A 20 54.00 -43.02 -31.85
C ALA A 20 53.47 -44.44 -31.62
N GLU A 21 54.31 -45.36 -31.15
CA GLU A 21 53.91 -46.74 -30.83
C GLU A 21 52.89 -46.80 -29.67
N SER A 22 52.92 -45.79 -28.80
CA SER A 22 51.88 -45.43 -27.83
C SER A 22 51.84 -43.91 -27.67
N VAL A 23 50.65 -43.31 -27.80
CA VAL A 23 50.42 -41.88 -27.56
C VAL A 23 49.66 -41.74 -26.24
N THR A 24 50.27 -41.17 -25.21
CA THR A 24 49.56 -40.75 -23.98
C THR A 24 49.20 -39.26 -24.10
N ILE A 25 47.94 -38.98 -24.41
CA ILE A 25 47.41 -37.61 -24.43
C ILE A 25 47.09 -37.23 -22.98
N ASN A 26 47.95 -36.42 -22.35
CA ASN A 26 47.68 -35.84 -21.03
C ASN A 26 46.67 -34.69 -21.13
N GLY A 27 45.40 -35.03 -21.35
CA GLY A 27 44.29 -34.11 -21.08
C GLY A 27 44.06 -33.98 -19.57
N ILE A 28 43.43 -32.89 -19.12
CA ILE A 28 42.96 -32.80 -17.74
C ILE A 28 41.99 -33.95 -17.47
N SER A 29 42.24 -34.74 -16.44
CA SER A 29 41.30 -35.77 -16.04
C SER A 29 40.00 -35.10 -15.55
N TYR A 30 38.89 -35.82 -15.52
CA TYR A 30 37.66 -35.32 -14.92
C TYR A 30 37.87 -34.83 -13.47
N SER A 31 38.71 -35.52 -12.70
CA SER A 31 39.12 -35.11 -11.35
C SER A 31 39.84 -33.78 -11.34
N ASP A 32 40.73 -33.53 -12.30
CA ASP A 32 41.47 -32.26 -12.42
C ASP A 32 40.52 -31.14 -12.84
N ALA A 33 39.66 -31.38 -13.83
CA ALA A 33 38.64 -30.41 -14.27
C ALA A 33 37.66 -30.04 -13.15
N ARG A 34 37.19 -31.02 -12.37
CA ARG A 34 36.31 -30.80 -11.21
C ARG A 34 37.01 -30.02 -10.11
N THR A 35 38.27 -30.32 -9.84
CA THR A 35 39.07 -29.63 -8.82
C THR A 35 39.30 -28.18 -9.23
N ILE A 36 39.71 -27.95 -10.47
CA ILE A 36 39.85 -26.59 -11.04
C ILE A 36 38.54 -25.81 -10.95
N ALA A 37 37.40 -26.41 -11.32
CA ALA A 37 36.10 -25.74 -11.23
C ALA A 37 35.70 -25.39 -9.79
N LEU A 38 35.96 -26.29 -8.82
CA LEU A 38 35.68 -26.03 -7.41
C LEU A 38 36.64 -25.01 -6.79
N ASP A 39 37.90 -24.98 -7.20
CA ASP A 39 38.87 -24.01 -6.70
C ASP A 39 38.59 -22.60 -7.26
N VAL A 40 38.15 -22.50 -8.52
CA VAL A 40 37.59 -21.26 -9.07
C VAL A 40 36.35 -20.84 -8.28
N TYR A 41 35.40 -21.75 -7.99
CA TYR A 41 34.26 -21.42 -7.15
C TYR A 41 34.68 -20.96 -5.75
N LYS A 42 35.57 -21.66 -5.06
CA LYS A 42 36.02 -21.30 -3.70
C LYS A 42 36.75 -19.97 -3.64
N ALA A 43 37.66 -19.71 -4.59
CA ALA A 43 38.40 -18.46 -4.66
C ALA A 43 37.46 -17.27 -4.89
N ASN A 44 36.55 -17.39 -5.86
CA ASN A 44 35.54 -16.37 -6.12
C ASN A 44 34.51 -16.28 -4.98
N PHE A 45 34.09 -17.39 -4.37
CA PHE A 45 33.11 -17.40 -3.28
C PHE A 45 33.63 -16.73 -2.02
N LEU A 46 34.91 -16.88 -1.67
CA LEU A 46 35.51 -16.18 -0.53
C LEU A 46 35.59 -14.67 -0.77
N GLU A 47 35.99 -14.24 -1.97
CA GLU A 47 36.03 -12.82 -2.34
C GLU A 47 34.62 -12.23 -2.42
N LEU A 48 33.68 -12.93 -3.06
CA LEU A 48 32.26 -12.59 -3.08
C LEU A 48 31.67 -12.55 -1.67
N SER A 49 32.09 -13.44 -0.76
CA SER A 49 31.64 -13.44 0.64
C SER A 49 32.19 -12.25 1.41
N GLN A 50 33.42 -11.80 1.15
CA GLN A 50 33.99 -10.60 1.77
C GLN A 50 33.33 -9.33 1.23
N SER A 51 33.20 -9.23 -0.09
CA SER A 51 32.51 -8.11 -0.77
C SER A 51 31.04 -8.01 -0.36
N ALA A 52 30.32 -9.14 -0.34
CA ALA A 52 28.94 -9.19 0.12
C ALA A 52 28.81 -8.84 1.62
N ALA A 53 29.76 -9.26 2.47
CA ALA A 53 29.77 -8.87 3.87
C ALA A 53 30.02 -7.37 4.06
N GLN A 54 30.92 -6.77 3.28
CA GLN A 54 31.17 -5.32 3.29
C GLN A 54 29.92 -4.55 2.82
N LEU A 55 29.29 -4.99 1.73
CA LEU A 55 28.05 -4.36 1.23
C LEU A 55 26.90 -4.48 2.22
N ALA A 56 26.71 -5.67 2.81
CA ALA A 56 25.68 -5.90 3.83
C ALA A 56 25.91 -5.02 5.07
N ARG A 57 27.17 -4.84 5.49
CA ARG A 57 27.55 -3.95 6.58
C ARG A 57 27.25 -2.49 6.24
N ALA A 58 27.66 -2.02 5.06
CA ALA A 58 27.40 -0.64 4.63
C ALA A 58 25.90 -0.33 4.61
N ARG A 59 25.07 -1.26 4.11
CA ARG A 59 23.61 -1.13 4.11
C ARG A 59 23.02 -1.14 5.52
N ALA A 60 23.52 -1.99 6.41
CA ALA A 60 23.08 -2.00 7.80
C ALA A 60 23.43 -0.69 8.53
N GLU A 61 24.62 -0.12 8.26
CA GLU A 61 25.05 1.18 8.77
C GLU A 61 24.14 2.30 8.22
N GLU A 62 23.88 2.32 6.91
CA GLU A 62 22.97 3.27 6.25
C GLU A 62 21.57 3.26 6.86
N LEU A 63 20.93 2.09 6.97
CA LEU A 63 19.59 1.98 7.59
C LEU A 63 19.60 2.43 9.05
N THR A 64 20.68 2.14 9.79
CA THR A 64 20.82 2.56 11.19
C THR A 64 20.90 4.08 11.30
N ASP A 65 21.70 4.73 10.44
CA ASP A 65 21.84 6.19 10.43
C ASP A 65 20.53 6.87 10.02
N SER A 66 19.85 6.36 8.98
CA SER A 66 18.52 6.81 8.57
C SER A 66 17.50 6.70 9.71
N PHE A 67 17.47 5.56 10.40
CA PHE A 67 16.60 5.32 11.55
C PHE A 67 16.90 6.28 12.71
N LEU A 68 18.16 6.37 13.15
CA LEU A 68 18.54 7.21 14.29
C LEU A 68 18.29 8.70 14.02
N ARG A 69 18.55 9.16 12.78
CA ARG A 69 18.23 10.53 12.37
C ARG A 69 16.74 10.80 12.47
N LYS A 70 15.90 9.95 11.88
CA LYS A 70 14.44 10.13 11.91
C LYS A 70 13.87 9.99 13.32
N LEU A 71 14.37 9.04 14.12
CA LEU A 71 13.97 8.86 15.52
C LEU A 71 14.29 10.11 16.34
N LYS A 72 15.47 10.73 16.13
CA LYS A 72 15.83 11.98 16.81
C LYS A 72 14.93 13.14 16.43
N GLU A 73 14.58 13.26 15.15
CA GLU A 73 13.70 14.32 14.64
C GLU A 73 12.26 14.20 15.17
N GLU A 74 11.75 12.97 15.33
CA GLU A 74 10.33 12.73 15.65
C GLU A 74 10.07 12.39 17.12
N HIS A 75 10.97 11.61 17.75
CA HIS A 75 10.78 11.00 19.05
C HIS A 75 12.11 10.81 19.80
N GLU A 76 12.87 11.90 20.04
CA GLU A 76 14.21 11.84 20.63
C GLU A 76 14.31 11.00 21.91
N SER A 77 13.30 11.06 22.78
CA SER A 77 13.26 10.29 24.03
C SER A 77 13.20 8.78 23.82
N ALA A 78 12.68 8.30 22.69
CA ALA A 78 12.54 6.87 22.39
C ALA A 78 13.89 6.19 22.09
N ILE A 79 15.00 6.94 21.97
CA ILE A 79 16.34 6.38 21.79
C ILE A 79 16.74 5.42 22.94
N THR A 80 16.18 5.61 24.14
CA THR A 80 16.44 4.73 25.29
C THR A 80 15.97 3.30 25.06
N GLU A 81 14.99 3.09 24.18
CA GLU A 81 14.47 1.76 23.86
C GLU A 81 15.49 0.84 23.17
N LEU A 82 16.55 1.39 22.57
CA LEU A 82 17.65 0.60 22.00
C LEU A 82 18.40 -0.24 23.03
N GLN A 83 18.24 0.04 24.32
CA GLN A 83 18.77 -0.81 25.40
C GLN A 83 17.97 -2.10 25.58
N GLN A 84 16.74 -2.17 25.07
CA GLN A 84 15.85 -3.32 25.23
C GLN A 84 16.16 -4.41 24.19
N PRO A 85 16.27 -5.69 24.60
CA PRO A 85 16.53 -6.80 23.67
C PRO A 85 15.50 -6.91 22.54
N ALA A 86 14.22 -6.64 22.82
CA ALA A 86 13.16 -6.69 21.80
C ALA A 86 13.37 -5.63 20.71
N MET A 87 13.76 -4.41 21.09
CA MET A 87 14.06 -3.35 20.12
C MET A 87 15.32 -3.65 19.30
N GLN A 88 16.34 -4.24 19.94
CA GLN A 88 17.56 -4.68 19.23
C GLN A 88 17.24 -5.80 18.22
N ALA A 89 16.35 -6.73 18.57
CA ALA A 89 15.89 -7.75 17.65
C ALA A 89 15.12 -7.16 16.45
N ALA A 90 14.24 -6.19 16.69
CA ALA A 90 13.52 -5.47 15.64
C ALA A 90 14.48 -4.72 14.69
N LEU A 91 15.46 -3.99 15.24
CA LEU A 91 16.49 -3.31 14.45
C LEU A 91 17.31 -4.30 13.62
N TYR A 92 17.73 -5.41 14.24
CA TYR A 92 18.47 -6.46 13.53
C TYR A 92 17.66 -7.08 12.39
N GLU A 93 16.36 -7.30 12.60
CA GLU A 93 15.47 -7.79 11.55
C GLU A 93 15.44 -6.82 10.36
N ALA A 94 15.21 -5.54 10.61
CA ALA A 94 15.21 -4.52 9.57
C ALA A 94 16.55 -4.44 8.81
N GLN A 95 17.68 -4.42 9.53
CA GLN A 95 19.02 -4.44 8.94
C GLN A 95 19.21 -5.66 8.06
N LYS A 96 18.81 -6.85 8.53
CA LYS A 96 18.92 -8.11 7.77
C LYS A 96 18.11 -8.06 6.48
N GLN A 97 16.91 -7.46 6.49
CA GLN A 97 16.08 -7.34 5.30
C GLN A 97 16.70 -6.37 4.28
N TYR A 98 17.08 -5.16 4.70
CA TYR A 98 17.67 -4.18 3.80
C TYR A 98 19.06 -4.61 3.28
N ALA A 99 19.90 -5.22 4.13
CA ALA A 99 21.21 -5.70 3.72
C ALA A 99 21.15 -6.68 2.53
N LYS A 100 20.10 -7.52 2.47
CA LYS A 100 19.88 -8.46 1.36
C LYS A 100 19.51 -7.77 0.06
N THR A 101 18.69 -6.73 0.10
CA THR A 101 18.11 -6.12 -1.11
C THR A 101 18.86 -4.88 -1.56
N GLY A 102 19.17 -3.97 -0.64
CA GLY A 102 19.61 -2.61 -0.95
C GLY A 102 18.55 -1.76 -1.65
N ASP A 103 17.28 -2.13 -1.48
CA ASP A 103 16.15 -1.40 -2.04
C ASP A 103 15.83 -0.20 -1.14
N ALA A 104 16.05 1.01 -1.67
CA ALA A 104 15.82 2.26 -0.94
C ALA A 104 14.35 2.46 -0.54
N ASP A 105 13.40 1.91 -1.32
CA ASP A 105 11.98 1.97 -0.96
C ASP A 105 11.70 1.10 0.28
N LEU A 106 12.32 -0.08 0.34
CA LEU A 106 12.26 -0.97 1.50
C LEU A 106 12.94 -0.35 2.72
N GLU A 107 14.10 0.31 2.54
CA GLU A 107 14.79 1.02 3.62
C GLU A 107 13.86 2.04 4.29
N GLY A 108 13.24 2.91 3.50
CA GLY A 108 12.31 3.93 4.01
C GLY A 108 11.13 3.32 4.79
N MET A 109 10.57 2.23 4.28
CA MET A 109 9.49 1.50 4.97
C MET A 109 9.96 0.93 6.32
N LEU A 110 11.12 0.28 6.35
CA LEU A 110 11.69 -0.29 7.58
C LEU A 110 12.02 0.79 8.61
N VAL A 111 12.59 1.91 8.17
CA VAL A 111 12.88 3.08 9.01
C VAL A 111 11.60 3.61 9.65
N ASP A 112 10.52 3.76 8.89
CA ASP A 112 9.23 4.27 9.39
C ASP A 112 8.62 3.33 10.44
N ILE A 113 8.66 2.02 10.18
CA ILE A 113 8.16 1.01 11.11
C ILE A 113 9.03 1.00 12.38
N LEU A 114 10.36 1.09 12.27
CA LEU A 114 11.26 1.13 13.43
C LEU A 114 11.04 2.35 14.31
N VAL A 115 10.80 3.53 13.73
CA VAL A 115 10.50 4.76 14.50
C VAL A 115 9.21 4.61 15.29
N GLN A 116 8.15 4.08 14.66
CA GLN A 116 6.89 3.80 15.36
C GLN A 116 7.07 2.73 16.44
N ARG A 117 7.87 1.70 16.15
CA ARG A 117 8.14 0.59 17.06
C ARG A 117 8.91 1.04 18.31
N ALA A 118 9.94 1.87 18.14
CA ALA A 118 10.68 2.49 19.24
C ALA A 118 9.78 3.40 20.09
N SER A 119 8.80 4.04 19.46
CA SER A 119 7.82 4.90 20.15
C SER A 119 6.66 4.13 20.80
N THR A 120 6.66 2.79 20.69
CA THR A 120 5.65 1.89 21.29
C THR A 120 6.34 0.87 22.19
N PRO A 121 6.85 1.28 23.37
CA PRO A 121 7.62 0.41 24.25
C PRO A 121 6.75 -0.62 24.97
N GLU A 122 5.44 -0.36 25.15
CA GLU A 122 4.56 -1.31 25.80
C GLU A 122 4.34 -2.54 24.93
N ARG A 123 4.33 -3.72 25.56
CA ARG A 123 3.94 -4.95 24.88
C ARG A 123 2.42 -5.01 24.70
N ASN A 124 1.94 -4.47 23.58
CA ASN A 124 0.55 -4.47 23.15
C ASN A 124 0.41 -4.98 21.70
N THR A 125 -0.81 -5.02 21.16
CA THR A 125 -1.04 -5.49 19.79
C THR A 125 -0.35 -4.61 18.77
N LYS A 126 -0.35 -3.28 18.97
CA LYS A 126 0.34 -2.32 18.10
C LYS A 126 1.83 -2.66 17.97
N GLN A 127 2.49 -2.93 19.09
CA GLN A 127 3.88 -3.35 19.15
C GLN A 127 4.13 -4.66 18.39
N ILE A 128 3.30 -5.69 18.62
CA ILE A 128 3.41 -6.99 17.95
C ILE A 128 3.22 -6.86 16.44
N VAL A 129 2.26 -6.04 16.01
CA VAL A 129 2.00 -5.80 14.59
C VAL A 129 3.16 -5.09 13.91
N LEU A 130 3.81 -4.15 14.60
CA LEU A 130 5.00 -3.47 14.06
C LEU A 130 6.18 -4.43 13.91
N ASP A 131 6.40 -5.35 14.85
CA ASP A 131 7.41 -6.41 14.71
C ASP A 131 7.11 -7.31 13.50
N GLU A 132 5.86 -7.78 13.37
CA GLU A 132 5.44 -8.64 12.24
C GLU A 132 5.55 -7.90 10.90
N ALA A 133 5.24 -6.60 10.87
CA ALA A 133 5.38 -5.77 9.68
C ALA A 133 6.83 -5.70 9.18
N LEU A 134 7.83 -5.68 10.09
CA LEU A 134 9.26 -5.72 9.71
C LEU A 134 9.64 -7.04 9.03
N GLU A 135 9.02 -8.15 9.43
CA GLU A 135 9.28 -9.47 8.82
C GLU A 135 8.57 -9.64 7.47
N VAL A 136 7.41 -9.02 7.30
CA VAL A 136 6.54 -9.21 6.13
C VAL A 136 6.89 -8.25 5.00
N VAL A 137 7.27 -7.01 5.29
CA VAL A 137 7.44 -5.96 4.26
C VAL A 137 8.41 -6.35 3.14
N SER A 138 9.48 -7.10 3.44
CA SER A 138 10.47 -7.53 2.44
C SER A 138 9.98 -8.63 1.50
N LYS A 139 8.81 -9.22 1.79
CA LYS A 139 8.16 -10.24 0.95
C LYS A 139 7.26 -9.61 -0.11
N LEU A 140 7.04 -8.30 -0.06
CA LEU A 140 6.08 -7.60 -0.90
C LEU A 140 6.78 -6.75 -1.95
N THR A 141 6.16 -6.65 -3.13
CA THR A 141 6.59 -5.70 -4.16
C THR A 141 6.03 -4.30 -3.88
N PRO A 142 6.61 -3.24 -4.47
CA PRO A 142 6.03 -1.90 -4.41
C PRO A 142 4.57 -1.85 -4.85
N ASP A 143 4.20 -2.58 -5.92
CA ASP A 143 2.82 -2.64 -6.39
C ASP A 143 1.87 -3.28 -5.36
N GLN A 144 2.32 -4.33 -4.67
CA GLN A 144 1.54 -4.97 -3.61
C GLN A 144 1.34 -4.03 -2.40
N LEU A 145 2.35 -3.24 -2.03
CA LEU A 145 2.22 -2.22 -0.99
C LEU A 145 1.25 -1.10 -1.40
N ASP A 146 1.25 -0.73 -2.68
CA ASP A 146 0.30 0.23 -3.24
C ASP A 146 -1.13 -0.31 -3.21
N MET A 147 -1.33 -1.58 -3.54
CA MET A 147 -2.65 -2.23 -3.40
C MET A 147 -3.17 -2.18 -1.96
N LEU A 148 -2.32 -2.43 -0.96
CA LEU A 148 -2.70 -2.32 0.46
C LEU A 148 -3.06 -0.88 0.83
N SER A 149 -2.27 0.09 0.36
CA SER A 149 -2.46 1.53 0.64
C SER A 149 -3.73 2.07 0.01
N MET A 150 -4.03 1.65 -1.21
CA MET A 150 -5.27 1.97 -1.93
C MET A 150 -6.49 1.36 -1.21
N ASN A 151 -6.41 0.08 -0.83
CA ASN A 151 -7.49 -0.58 -0.08
C ASN A 151 -7.74 0.12 1.26
N PHE A 152 -6.68 0.47 2.00
CA PHE A 152 -6.76 1.22 3.24
C PHE A 152 -7.46 2.57 3.04
N ALA A 153 -7.04 3.33 2.02
CA ALA A 153 -7.58 4.64 1.70
C ALA A 153 -9.07 4.59 1.35
N LEU A 154 -9.52 3.54 0.67
CA LEU A 154 -10.93 3.38 0.27
C LEU A 154 -11.82 2.83 1.38
N THR A 155 -11.31 1.96 2.25
CA THR A 155 -12.15 1.15 3.16
C THR A 155 -11.99 1.50 4.63
N ARG A 156 -10.89 2.13 5.03
CA ARG A 156 -10.55 2.40 6.44
C ARG A 156 -10.27 3.87 6.74
N LEU A 157 -9.97 4.67 5.73
CA LEU A 157 -9.64 6.08 5.87
C LEU A 157 -10.86 6.96 5.58
N SER A 158 -11.20 7.84 6.51
CA SER A 158 -12.09 8.98 6.25
C SER A 158 -11.30 10.25 6.50
N ARG A 159 -11.14 11.07 5.47
CA ARG A 159 -10.35 12.31 5.53
C ARG A 159 -11.25 13.43 6.04
N GLY A 160 -11.14 13.75 7.33
CA GLY A 160 -11.88 14.88 7.92
C GLY A 160 -11.61 16.25 7.25
N GLY A 161 -10.52 16.38 6.49
CA GLY A 161 -10.23 17.58 5.69
C GLY A 161 -11.05 17.70 4.40
N VAL A 162 -11.78 16.68 3.99
CA VAL A 162 -12.61 16.71 2.78
C VAL A 162 -13.97 17.34 3.10
N THR A 163 -14.02 18.65 2.99
CA THR A 163 -15.21 19.48 3.29
C THR A 163 -15.79 20.18 2.07
N SER A 164 -15.21 19.94 0.88
CA SER A 164 -15.66 20.50 -0.40
C SER A 164 -15.36 19.54 -1.56
N GLN A 165 -16.02 19.76 -2.70
CA GLN A 165 -15.78 18.98 -3.91
C GLN A 165 -14.34 19.08 -4.41
N ASN A 166 -13.74 20.27 -4.34
CA ASN A 166 -12.33 20.46 -4.72
C ASN A 166 -11.41 19.65 -3.80
N ALA A 167 -11.65 19.67 -2.49
CA ALA A 167 -10.87 18.86 -1.54
C ALA A 167 -11.04 17.35 -1.80
N LEU A 168 -12.21 16.90 -2.24
CA LEU A 168 -12.45 15.52 -2.63
C LEU A 168 -11.69 15.15 -3.92
N VAL A 169 -11.71 16.03 -4.93
CA VAL A 169 -10.94 15.88 -6.17
C VAL A 169 -9.43 15.85 -5.89
N ASP A 170 -8.95 16.72 -4.99
CA ASP A 170 -7.56 16.76 -4.57
C ASP A 170 -7.15 15.48 -3.83
N PHE A 171 -8.01 14.96 -2.95
CA PHE A 171 -7.80 13.67 -2.30
C PHE A 171 -7.58 12.54 -3.32
N PHE A 172 -8.43 12.46 -4.34
CA PHE A 172 -8.28 11.43 -5.37
C PHE A 172 -7.02 11.65 -6.23
N THR A 173 -6.82 12.87 -6.70
CA THR A 173 -5.77 13.18 -7.68
C THR A 173 -4.38 13.16 -7.06
N ASN A 174 -4.23 13.71 -5.85
CA ASN A 174 -2.93 13.91 -5.21
C ASN A 174 -2.62 12.86 -4.14
N GLU A 175 -3.61 12.07 -3.72
CA GLU A 175 -3.42 10.99 -2.74
C GLU A 175 -3.76 9.61 -3.33
N LEU A 176 -5.05 9.31 -3.60
CA LEU A 176 -5.47 7.94 -3.96
C LEU A 176 -4.82 7.41 -5.25
N LEU A 177 -4.76 8.23 -6.31
CA LEU A 177 -4.24 7.80 -7.61
C LEU A 177 -2.73 7.53 -7.61
N LYS A 178 -1.99 7.90 -6.55
CA LYS A 178 -0.58 7.50 -6.38
C LYS A 178 -0.40 6.00 -6.13
N PHE A 179 -1.47 5.29 -5.78
CA PHE A 179 -1.45 3.87 -5.44
C PHE A 179 -2.21 2.98 -6.43
N GLY A 180 -3.20 3.52 -7.15
CA GLY A 180 -4.13 2.71 -7.95
C GLY A 180 -4.12 2.97 -9.46
N ASN A 181 -3.35 3.95 -9.95
CA ASN A 181 -3.43 4.34 -11.36
C ASN A 181 -2.65 3.37 -12.27
N GLY A 182 -3.32 2.81 -13.28
CA GLY A 182 -2.70 1.96 -14.30
C GLY A 182 -2.30 0.54 -13.86
N GLN A 183 -2.65 0.12 -12.64
CA GLN A 183 -2.39 -1.25 -12.18
C GLN A 183 -3.46 -2.22 -12.70
N ASN A 184 -3.02 -3.36 -13.22
CA ASN A 184 -3.86 -4.52 -13.53
C ASN A 184 -3.45 -5.68 -12.61
N PRO A 185 -4.00 -5.74 -11.37
CA PRO A 185 -3.52 -6.66 -10.36
C PRO A 185 -3.80 -8.11 -10.76
N HIS A 186 -2.72 -8.89 -10.88
CA HIS A 186 -2.81 -10.30 -11.19
C HIS A 186 -3.31 -11.11 -9.98
N GLN A 187 -4.02 -12.22 -10.22
CA GLN A 187 -4.57 -13.07 -9.14
C GLN A 187 -3.50 -13.52 -8.14
N SER A 188 -2.32 -13.90 -8.63
CA SER A 188 -1.22 -14.34 -7.76
C SER A 188 -0.75 -13.27 -6.77
N TRP A 189 -0.97 -11.98 -7.06
CA TRP A 189 -0.59 -10.91 -6.14
C TRP A 189 -1.52 -10.87 -4.93
N VAL A 190 -2.83 -11.05 -5.16
CA VAL A 190 -3.83 -11.12 -4.10
C VAL A 190 -3.61 -12.36 -3.22
N GLU A 191 -3.33 -13.50 -3.85
CA GLU A 191 -3.01 -14.75 -3.13
C GLU A 191 -1.73 -14.61 -2.30
N HIS A 192 -0.69 -13.96 -2.85
CA HIS A 192 0.56 -13.73 -2.13
C HIS A 192 0.38 -12.75 -0.96
N LEU A 193 -0.44 -11.71 -1.12
CA LEU A 193 -0.81 -10.81 -0.02
C LEU A 193 -1.53 -11.56 1.10
N ALA A 194 -2.42 -12.50 0.75
CA ALA A 194 -3.11 -13.34 1.73
C ALA A 194 -2.15 -14.32 2.41
N TYR A 195 -1.30 -15.00 1.64
CA TYR A 195 -0.24 -15.88 2.14
C TYR A 195 0.71 -15.17 3.10
N SER A 196 1.07 -13.92 2.78
CA SER A 196 1.95 -13.08 3.59
C SER A 196 1.24 -12.47 4.81
N GLY A 197 -0.02 -12.84 5.07
CA GLY A 197 -0.78 -12.39 6.24
C GLY A 197 -1.22 -10.92 6.18
N CYS A 198 -1.14 -10.25 5.02
CA CYS A 198 -1.50 -8.84 4.87
C CYS A 198 -2.99 -8.64 4.65
N VAL A 199 -3.67 -9.63 4.06
CA VAL A 199 -5.10 -9.58 3.79
C VAL A 199 -5.77 -10.90 4.12
N THR A 200 -7.05 -10.84 4.45
CA THR A 200 -7.97 -11.98 4.42
C THR A 200 -8.90 -11.82 3.23
N LEU A 201 -9.18 -12.91 2.52
CA LEU A 201 -10.12 -12.88 1.40
C LEU A 201 -11.53 -13.15 1.92
N MET A 202 -12.47 -12.29 1.54
CA MET A 202 -13.88 -12.45 1.87
C MET A 202 -14.53 -13.42 0.86
N ASP A 203 -14.91 -14.61 1.33
CA ASP A 203 -15.44 -15.67 0.45
C ASP A 203 -16.88 -15.38 -0.04
N ALA A 204 -17.73 -14.87 0.85
CA ALA A 204 -19.16 -14.66 0.62
C ALA A 204 -19.60 -13.18 0.74
N SER A 205 -18.65 -12.25 0.77
CA SER A 205 -18.93 -10.81 0.83
C SER A 205 -17.84 -10.01 0.14
N TRP A 206 -18.10 -8.73 -0.13
CA TRP A 206 -17.16 -7.80 -0.72
C TRP A 206 -17.45 -6.38 -0.22
N TYR A 207 -16.46 -5.51 -0.28
CA TYR A 207 -16.68 -4.08 -0.11
C TYR A 207 -17.55 -3.55 -1.24
N LYS A 208 -18.38 -2.54 -0.93
CA LYS A 208 -19.17 -1.84 -1.95
C LYS A 208 -18.25 -1.27 -3.04
N GLU A 209 -18.84 -0.98 -4.20
CA GLU A 209 -18.12 -0.30 -5.28
C GLU A 209 -17.66 1.09 -4.84
N ILE A 210 -16.58 1.60 -5.45
CA ILE A 210 -16.00 2.91 -5.09
C ILE A 210 -17.05 4.03 -5.04
N PRO A 211 -17.96 4.20 -6.02
CA PRO A 211 -18.97 5.27 -5.95
C PRO A 211 -19.84 5.18 -4.70
N GLU A 212 -20.20 3.99 -4.24
CA GLU A 212 -21.00 3.80 -3.03
C GLU A 212 -20.18 4.00 -1.74
N LEU A 213 -18.91 3.57 -1.72
CA LEU A 213 -18.01 3.81 -0.59
C LEU A 213 -17.82 5.32 -0.38
N ILE A 214 -17.54 6.05 -1.46
CA ILE A 214 -17.29 7.49 -1.44
C ILE A 214 -18.56 8.27 -1.12
N LEU A 215 -19.71 7.87 -1.67
CA LEU A 215 -21.01 8.44 -1.30
C LEU A 215 -21.29 8.28 0.20
N GLY A 216 -21.00 7.10 0.77
CA GLY A 216 -21.17 6.86 2.20
C GLY A 216 -20.21 7.66 3.08
N GLN A 217 -18.98 7.90 2.62
CA GLN A 217 -17.97 8.65 3.39
C GLN A 217 -18.17 10.17 3.32
N TYR A 218 -18.58 10.70 2.17
CA TYR A 218 -18.69 12.13 1.92
C TYR A 218 -20.05 12.51 1.31
N PRO A 219 -21.18 12.17 1.95
CA PRO A 219 -22.50 12.29 1.33
C PRO A 219 -22.85 13.72 0.95
N ALA A 220 -22.42 14.72 1.72
CA ALA A 220 -22.67 16.13 1.41
C ALA A 220 -22.08 16.61 0.07
N MET A 221 -21.07 15.91 -0.49
CA MET A 221 -20.49 16.25 -1.79
C MET A 221 -21.41 15.88 -2.96
N PHE A 222 -22.43 15.07 -2.69
CA PHE A 222 -23.30 14.43 -3.67
C PHE A 222 -24.78 14.77 -3.46
N GLN A 223 -25.08 15.88 -2.80
CA GLN A 223 -26.44 16.41 -2.73
C GLN A 223 -26.84 16.99 -4.09
N LYS A 224 -27.94 16.51 -4.68
CA LYS A 224 -28.51 17.06 -5.93
C LYS A 224 -29.05 18.48 -5.75
N GLY A 225 -29.32 18.85 -4.50
CA GLY A 225 -30.03 20.06 -4.12
C GLY A 225 -31.55 19.93 -4.31
N PHE A 226 -32.27 20.95 -3.85
CA PHE A 226 -33.71 21.09 -3.93
C PHE A 226 -34.08 22.57 -4.08
N ASP A 227 -35.22 22.84 -4.69
CA ASP A 227 -35.79 24.18 -4.73
C ASP A 227 -36.68 24.44 -3.50
N GLU A 228 -37.19 25.67 -3.39
CA GLU A 228 -38.04 26.08 -2.28
C GLU A 228 -39.38 25.31 -2.26
N GLU A 229 -39.94 24.99 -3.43
CA GLU A 229 -41.19 24.23 -3.53
C GLU A 229 -41.04 22.81 -2.98
N GLN A 230 -39.96 22.11 -3.36
CA GLN A 230 -39.63 20.79 -2.85
C GLN A 230 -39.32 20.81 -1.35
N PHE A 231 -38.63 21.86 -0.87
CA PHE A 231 -38.36 22.04 0.55
C PHE A 231 -39.65 22.18 1.35
N VAL A 232 -40.54 23.09 0.94
CA VAL A 232 -41.84 23.30 1.59
C VAL A 232 -42.70 22.04 1.53
N ALA A 233 -42.71 21.31 0.41
CA ALA A 233 -43.47 20.06 0.29
C ALA A 233 -42.98 18.97 1.26
N SER A 234 -41.68 18.93 1.53
CA SER A 234 -41.06 17.90 2.38
C SER A 234 -41.10 18.26 3.87
N ILE A 235 -40.89 19.54 4.19
CA ILE A 235 -40.79 20.03 5.57
C ILE A 235 -42.14 20.53 6.08
N GLY A 236 -42.94 21.16 5.23
CA GLY A 236 -44.20 21.83 5.57
C GLY A 236 -44.03 23.27 6.06
N ASP A 237 -42.81 23.82 6.00
CA ASP A 237 -42.43 25.12 6.54
C ASP A 237 -41.21 25.66 5.77
N SER A 238 -41.16 26.96 5.48
CA SER A 238 -40.02 27.69 4.88
C SER A 238 -39.55 28.87 5.72
N SER A 239 -39.88 28.88 7.01
CA SER A 239 -39.49 29.94 7.92
C SER A 239 -37.96 30.13 8.01
N GLU A 240 -37.55 31.35 8.36
CA GLU A 240 -36.15 31.76 8.46
C GLU A 240 -35.30 30.88 9.39
N LYS A 241 -35.92 30.11 10.29
CA LYS A 241 -35.26 29.20 11.23
C LYS A 241 -34.41 28.14 10.53
N TYR A 242 -34.72 27.77 9.28
CA TYR A 242 -33.96 26.75 8.51
C TYR A 242 -32.73 27.30 7.80
N LYS A 243 -32.61 28.62 7.60
CA LYS A 243 -31.47 29.21 6.88
C LYS A 243 -30.09 28.82 7.42
N PRO A 244 -29.88 28.69 8.74
CA PRO A 244 -28.60 28.23 9.28
C PRO A 244 -28.20 26.82 8.84
N LEU A 245 -29.11 26.00 8.32
CA LEU A 245 -28.87 24.64 7.84
C LEU A 245 -28.66 24.56 6.33
N LEU A 246 -28.87 25.66 5.60
CA LEU A 246 -28.93 25.69 4.14
C LEU A 246 -27.79 26.51 3.53
N LYS A 247 -27.40 26.15 2.31
CA LYS A 247 -26.51 26.91 1.44
C LYS A 247 -26.91 26.68 -0.03
N HIS A 248 -26.32 27.43 -0.95
CA HIS A 248 -26.47 27.14 -2.38
C HIS A 248 -25.76 25.84 -2.77
N SER A 249 -26.36 25.10 -3.71
CA SER A 249 -25.82 23.82 -4.12
C SER A 249 -24.50 23.95 -4.88
N TYR A 250 -23.59 22.99 -4.66
CA TYR A 250 -22.37 22.89 -5.45
C TYR A 250 -22.62 22.51 -6.91
N HIS A 251 -23.65 21.70 -7.18
CA HIS A 251 -23.91 21.15 -8.51
C HIS A 251 -24.80 22.04 -9.36
N THR A 252 -25.77 22.72 -8.74
CA THR A 252 -26.75 23.56 -9.44
C THR A 252 -26.99 24.86 -8.70
N VAL A 253 -26.53 25.99 -9.25
CA VAL A 253 -26.57 27.32 -8.59
C VAL A 253 -27.98 27.76 -8.19
N SER A 254 -29.01 27.35 -8.94
CA SER A 254 -30.41 27.69 -8.65
C SER A 254 -31.04 26.87 -7.51
N LEU A 255 -30.37 25.84 -7.00
CA LEU A 255 -30.87 24.97 -5.95
C LEU A 255 -30.17 25.24 -4.61
N LEU A 256 -30.85 24.86 -3.53
CA LEU A 256 -30.32 24.84 -2.17
C LEU A 256 -29.89 23.42 -1.79
N GLU A 257 -28.95 23.30 -0.86
CA GLU A 257 -28.56 22.05 -0.23
C GLU A 257 -28.25 22.27 1.26
N PHE A 258 -28.13 21.19 2.02
CA PHE A 258 -27.74 21.30 3.43
C PHE A 258 -26.27 21.66 3.57
N ASN A 259 -25.95 22.53 4.52
CA ASN A 259 -24.58 23.00 4.78
C ASN A 259 -23.78 22.11 5.74
N LEU A 260 -24.33 20.94 6.12
CA LEU A 260 -23.70 19.95 6.99
C LEU A 260 -23.16 18.77 6.18
N LEU A 261 -22.12 18.11 6.72
CA LEU A 261 -21.37 17.08 6.00
C LEU A 261 -22.07 15.70 5.97
N THR A 262 -22.91 15.41 6.96
CA THR A 262 -23.62 14.14 7.11
C THR A 262 -25.04 14.36 7.62
N GLU A 263 -25.90 13.36 7.45
CA GLU A 263 -27.25 13.32 8.03
C GLU A 263 -27.22 13.45 9.55
N ASP A 264 -26.25 12.80 10.21
CA ASP A 264 -26.12 12.86 11.68
C ASP A 264 -25.73 14.27 12.13
N ALA A 265 -24.76 14.90 11.48
CA ALA A 265 -24.36 16.28 11.78
C ALA A 265 -25.50 17.28 11.53
N LEU A 266 -26.34 17.03 10.52
CA LEU A 266 -27.57 17.81 10.29
C LEU A 266 -28.56 17.64 11.46
N GLY A 267 -28.74 16.42 11.94
CA GLY A 267 -29.59 16.11 13.09
C GLY A 267 -29.10 16.80 14.36
N GLU A 268 -27.84 16.60 14.73
CA GLU A 268 -27.21 17.23 15.90
C GLU A 268 -27.33 18.75 15.82
N LYS A 269 -27.10 19.35 14.64
CA LYS A 269 -27.20 20.79 14.49
C LYS A 269 -28.63 21.30 14.63
N ALA A 270 -29.61 20.56 14.13
CA ALA A 270 -31.02 20.89 14.29
C ALA A 270 -31.47 20.76 15.76
N GLU A 271 -30.99 19.75 16.49
CA GLU A 271 -31.24 19.64 17.94
C GLU A 271 -30.69 20.85 18.70
N GLU A 272 -29.45 21.27 18.42
CA GLU A 272 -28.85 22.47 19.01
C GLU A 272 -29.65 23.74 18.74
N LEU A 273 -30.31 23.82 17.59
CA LEU A 273 -31.14 24.95 17.19
C LEU A 273 -32.58 24.87 17.74
N GLY A 274 -32.93 23.80 18.47
CA GLY A 274 -34.22 23.63 19.12
C GLY A 274 -35.34 23.16 18.20
N PHE A 275 -35.01 22.46 17.12
CA PHE A 275 -36.02 21.82 16.25
C PHE A 275 -36.70 20.64 16.95
N GLU A 276 -37.98 20.43 16.64
CA GLU A 276 -38.73 19.26 17.12
C GLU A 276 -38.28 17.99 16.38
N GLU A 277 -38.39 16.84 17.05
CA GLU A 277 -37.98 15.52 16.52
C GLU A 277 -38.62 15.20 15.16
N GLN A 278 -39.86 15.65 14.95
CA GLN A 278 -40.58 15.48 13.68
C GLN A 278 -39.91 16.27 12.54
N ASP A 279 -39.51 17.51 12.78
CA ASP A 279 -38.84 18.36 11.77
C ASP A 279 -37.43 17.83 11.49
N ILE A 280 -36.70 17.41 12.53
CA ILE A 280 -35.39 16.74 12.38
C ILE A 280 -35.51 15.50 11.49
N SER A 281 -36.52 14.66 11.73
CA SER A 281 -36.75 13.45 10.93
C SER A 281 -37.01 13.78 9.45
N LYS A 282 -37.78 14.84 9.17
CA LYS A 282 -38.03 15.29 7.80
C LYS A 282 -36.76 15.85 7.13
N LEU A 283 -35.95 16.62 7.86
CA LEU A 283 -34.69 17.17 7.36
C LEU A 283 -33.72 16.03 6.96
N LYS A 284 -33.58 15.01 7.81
CA LYS A 284 -32.79 13.81 7.53
C LYS A 284 -33.30 13.04 6.31
N SER A 285 -34.62 12.88 6.19
CA SER A 285 -35.24 12.25 5.02
C SER A 285 -35.03 13.05 3.73
N LEU A 286 -35.11 14.38 3.79
CA LEU A 286 -34.84 15.24 2.64
C LEU A 286 -33.36 15.19 2.23
N PHE A 287 -32.44 15.13 3.20
CA PHE A 287 -31.00 14.98 2.94
C PHE A 287 -30.72 13.70 2.16
N THR A 288 -31.21 12.55 2.66
CA THR A 288 -30.94 11.24 2.05
C THR A 288 -31.62 11.03 0.70
N SER A 289 -32.87 11.47 0.55
CA SER A 289 -33.62 11.34 -0.71
C SER A 289 -33.06 12.20 -1.85
N ASN A 290 -32.39 13.31 -1.51
CA ASN A 290 -31.72 14.19 -2.48
C ASN A 290 -30.24 13.89 -2.70
N LEU A 291 -29.73 12.74 -2.26
CA LEU A 291 -28.40 12.29 -2.69
C LEU A 291 -28.42 11.77 -4.13
N MET A 292 -27.29 11.93 -4.82
CA MET A 292 -27.00 11.23 -6.06
C MET A 292 -27.00 9.72 -5.82
N ASN A 293 -27.47 8.96 -6.81
CA ASN A 293 -27.36 7.51 -6.81
C ASN A 293 -25.96 7.05 -7.27
N LYS A 294 -25.70 5.74 -7.17
CA LYS A 294 -24.40 5.14 -7.54
C LYS A 294 -23.89 5.56 -8.92
N ASN A 295 -24.77 5.57 -9.93
CA ASN A 295 -24.37 5.87 -11.31
C ASN A 295 -24.06 7.36 -11.48
N GLU A 296 -24.88 8.25 -10.89
CA GLU A 296 -24.61 9.69 -10.90
C GLU A 296 -23.27 10.02 -10.21
N VAL A 297 -22.97 9.37 -9.08
CA VAL A 297 -21.67 9.53 -8.39
C VAL A 297 -20.53 9.00 -9.26
N LYS A 298 -20.70 7.84 -9.91
CA LYS A 298 -19.69 7.29 -10.82
C LYS A 298 -19.38 8.26 -11.97
N ASP A 299 -20.42 8.77 -12.62
CA ASP A 299 -20.28 9.69 -13.75
C ASP A 299 -19.58 10.98 -13.32
N TRP A 300 -19.97 11.55 -12.16
CA TRP A 300 -19.31 12.72 -11.59
C TRP A 300 -17.83 12.48 -11.27
N LEU A 301 -17.50 11.34 -10.63
CA LEU A 301 -16.12 10.99 -10.28
C LEU A 301 -15.24 10.84 -11.53
N VAL A 302 -15.74 10.17 -12.56
CA VAL A 302 -14.99 9.98 -13.82
C VAL A 302 -14.87 11.29 -14.60
N GLU A 303 -15.90 12.14 -14.58
CA GLU A 303 -15.83 13.47 -15.20
C GLU A 303 -14.76 14.35 -14.52
N LYS A 304 -14.77 14.42 -13.18
CA LYS A 304 -13.84 15.30 -12.43
C LYS A 304 -12.45 14.73 -12.28
N VAL A 305 -12.32 13.40 -12.22
CA VAL A 305 -11.05 12.70 -12.05
C VAL A 305 -10.98 11.52 -13.04
N PRO A 306 -10.67 11.78 -14.33
CA PRO A 306 -10.67 10.74 -15.37
C PRO A 306 -9.78 9.53 -15.06
N GLY A 307 -8.67 9.73 -14.34
CA GLY A 307 -7.78 8.64 -13.90
C GLY A 307 -8.41 7.63 -12.94
N LEU A 308 -9.57 7.93 -12.33
CA LEU A 308 -10.31 6.97 -11.49
C LEU A 308 -11.04 5.91 -12.31
N ALA A 309 -11.25 6.09 -13.61
CA ALA A 309 -12.06 5.17 -14.41
C ALA A 309 -11.53 3.73 -14.34
N ASP A 310 -10.23 3.55 -14.55
CA ASP A 310 -9.58 2.24 -14.48
C ASP A 310 -9.65 1.64 -13.08
N LEU A 311 -9.43 2.48 -12.05
CA LEU A 311 -9.52 2.04 -10.67
C LEU A 311 -10.94 1.60 -10.28
N ILE A 312 -11.98 2.33 -10.70
CA ILE A 312 -13.38 1.97 -10.47
C ILE A 312 -13.69 0.61 -11.13
N ASN A 313 -13.20 0.41 -12.35
CA ASN A 313 -13.40 -0.84 -13.08
C ASN A 313 -12.65 -2.02 -12.41
N ASN A 314 -11.41 -1.81 -11.98
CA ASN A 314 -10.58 -2.85 -11.38
C ASN A 314 -10.98 -3.18 -9.94
N TRP A 315 -11.40 -2.19 -9.16
CA TRP A 315 -11.87 -2.40 -7.78
C TRP A 315 -13.03 -3.38 -7.76
N GLY A 316 -14.01 -3.16 -8.65
CA GLY A 316 -15.13 -4.05 -9.01
C GLY A 316 -15.96 -4.61 -7.85
N GLY A 317 -17.25 -4.86 -8.08
CA GLY A 317 -18.14 -5.44 -7.05
C GLY A 317 -17.87 -6.93 -6.80
N GLU A 318 -18.92 -7.74 -6.87
CA GLU A 318 -18.90 -9.18 -6.56
C GLU A 318 -17.84 -9.99 -7.31
N ASP A 319 -17.54 -9.63 -8.56
CA ASP A 319 -16.63 -10.39 -9.41
C ASP A 319 -15.16 -10.00 -9.26
N SER A 320 -14.86 -8.89 -8.59
CA SER A 320 -13.47 -8.48 -8.36
C SER A 320 -12.91 -9.04 -7.07
N ARG A 321 -11.64 -9.43 -7.11
CA ARG A 321 -10.90 -9.85 -5.92
C ARG A 321 -10.43 -8.67 -5.08
N LEU A 322 -10.31 -7.46 -5.65
CA LEU A 322 -9.81 -6.30 -4.91
C LEU A 322 -10.80 -5.85 -3.82
N SER A 323 -12.08 -5.79 -4.15
CA SER A 323 -13.15 -5.53 -3.18
C SER A 323 -13.33 -6.67 -2.16
N LYS A 324 -12.80 -7.86 -2.44
CA LYS A 324 -12.77 -9.01 -1.52
C LYS A 324 -11.57 -9.04 -0.59
N MET A 325 -10.57 -8.17 -0.78
CA MET A 325 -9.41 -8.07 0.11
C MET A 325 -9.77 -7.26 1.35
N GLN A 326 -9.79 -7.91 2.52
CA GLN A 326 -9.88 -7.23 3.81
C GLN A 326 -8.49 -7.16 4.43
N LEU A 327 -8.01 -5.94 4.75
CA LEU A 327 -6.72 -5.79 5.42
C LEU A 327 -6.72 -6.42 6.81
N THR A 328 -5.64 -7.15 7.12
CA THR A 328 -5.30 -7.54 8.49
C THR A 328 -4.68 -6.36 9.24
N THR A 329 -4.39 -6.53 10.53
CA THR A 329 -3.64 -5.54 11.32
C THR A 329 -2.25 -5.26 10.72
N VAL A 330 -1.54 -6.29 10.25
CA VAL A 330 -0.26 -6.14 9.54
C VAL A 330 -0.45 -5.39 8.22
N GLY A 331 -1.48 -5.75 7.45
CA GLY A 331 -1.83 -5.05 6.21
C GLY A 331 -2.11 -3.57 6.42
N ILE A 332 -2.79 -3.20 7.51
CA ILE A 332 -3.05 -1.79 7.88
C ILE A 332 -1.74 -1.06 8.20
N ALA A 333 -0.85 -1.67 8.99
CA ALA A 333 0.44 -1.04 9.34
C ALA A 333 1.31 -0.79 8.10
N LEU A 334 1.39 -1.78 7.20
CA LEU A 334 2.15 -1.65 5.94
C LEU A 334 1.51 -0.65 4.98
N ALA A 335 0.18 -0.66 4.86
CA ALA A 335 -0.56 0.33 4.06
C ALA A 335 -0.27 1.76 4.54
N GLN A 336 -0.29 2.00 5.85
CA GLN A 336 -0.03 3.32 6.42
C GLN A 336 1.40 3.79 6.23
N ALA A 337 2.38 2.90 6.42
CA ALA A 337 3.79 3.23 6.20
C ALA A 337 4.02 3.66 4.73
N ASN A 338 3.52 2.87 3.77
CA ASN A 338 3.67 3.22 2.35
C ASN A 338 2.88 4.47 1.97
N TYR A 339 1.69 4.66 2.55
CA TYR A 339 0.89 5.86 2.35
C TYR A 339 1.62 7.12 2.85
N THR A 340 2.15 7.07 4.07
CA THR A 340 2.92 8.16 4.68
C THR A 340 4.10 8.56 3.80
N ARG A 341 4.82 7.58 3.26
CA ARG A 341 5.97 7.79 2.39
C ARG A 341 5.62 8.53 1.09
N LYS A 342 4.51 8.16 0.43
CA LYS A 342 4.13 8.71 -0.90
C LYS A 342 3.30 10.00 -0.83
N VAL A 343 2.63 10.26 0.29
CA VAL A 343 1.71 11.41 0.46
C VAL A 343 2.20 12.39 1.53
N ASN A 344 3.22 12.04 2.31
CA ASN A 344 3.74 12.84 3.42
C ASN A 344 2.68 13.16 4.49
N LEU A 345 1.85 12.17 4.81
CA LEU A 345 0.77 12.26 5.79
C LEU A 345 0.99 11.23 6.89
N LYS A 346 1.09 11.68 8.15
CA LYS A 346 1.27 10.78 9.30
C LYS A 346 -0.07 10.24 9.80
N PHE A 347 -0.08 8.97 10.18
CA PHE A 347 -1.22 8.31 10.81
C PHE A 347 -0.83 7.85 12.22
N ASP A 348 -1.79 7.91 13.15
CA ASP A 348 -1.67 7.15 14.39
C ASP A 348 -2.26 5.75 14.18
N LEU A 349 -1.37 4.75 14.12
CA LEU A 349 -1.76 3.34 14.03
C LEU A 349 -2.72 2.92 15.17
N GLY A 350 -2.67 3.62 16.31
CA GLY A 350 -3.55 3.43 17.47
C GLY A 350 -5.05 3.58 17.19
N ILE A 351 -5.42 4.30 16.13
CA ILE A 351 -6.81 4.45 15.69
C ILE A 351 -7.40 3.10 15.25
N TRP A 352 -6.59 2.23 14.65
CA TRP A 352 -7.02 0.94 14.12
C TRP A 352 -6.52 -0.26 14.92
N ILE A 353 -5.42 -0.11 15.68
CA ILE A 353 -4.77 -1.21 16.40
C ILE A 353 -4.45 -0.75 17.83
N LYS A 354 -5.10 -1.38 18.82
CA LYS A 354 -4.97 -1.06 20.24
C LYS A 354 -3.98 -1.95 20.99
#